data_AF-A0A530QUM5-F1
#
_entry.id   AF-A0A530QUM5-F1
#
_cell.length_a   1.000
_cell.length_b   1.000
_cell.length_c   1.000
_cell.angle_alpha   90.00
_cell.angle_beta   90.00
_cell.angle_gamma   90.00
#
_symmetry.space_group_name_H-M   'P 1'
#
loop_
_entity.id
_entity.type
_entity.pdbx_description
1 polymer ?
#
loop_
_entity_poly.entity_id
_entity_poly.type
_entity_poly.pdbx_seq_one_letter_code
_entity_poly.pdbx_strand_id
1 'polypeptide(L)' 'MSTNTNVTVEVGLGDRAYDILIGSGLLLRAGSEISRRLPGTRAAVVTDVNVAAAHLETLKAGLE' A
#
# COMPACT_ATOMS: atom_id res chain seq x y z
N MET A 1 -11.72 -16.70 13.75
CA MET A 1 -11.53 -16.04 12.44
C MET A 1 -11.68 -14.54 12.66
N SER A 2 -10.60 -13.77 12.73
CA SER A 2 -10.72 -12.31 12.81
C SER A 2 -11.07 -11.78 11.42
N THR A 3 -12.26 -11.21 11.28
CA THR A 3 -12.70 -10.49 10.08
C THR A 3 -11.78 -9.30 9.88
N ASN A 4 -10.88 -9.40 8.89
CA ASN A 4 -9.95 -8.34 8.58
C ASN A 4 -10.67 -7.25 7.78
N THR A 5 -11.46 -6.44 8.47
CA THR A 5 -12.24 -5.37 7.85
C THR A 5 -11.29 -4.25 7.47
N ASN A 6 -10.96 -4.18 6.17
CA ASN A 6 -10.25 -3.02 5.64
C ASN A 6 -11.22 -1.84 5.59
N VAL A 7 -10.77 -0.68 6.06
CA VAL A 7 -11.49 0.58 6.00
C VAL A 7 -10.83 1.47 4.96
N THR A 8 -11.64 2.12 4.13
CA THR A 8 -11.18 3.13 3.18
C THR A 8 -11.67 4.50 3.66
N VAL A 9 -10.77 5.47 3.73
CA VAL A 9 -11.09 6.88 4.04
C VAL A 9 -10.72 7.71 2.82
N GLU A 10 -11.71 8.34 2.20
CA GLU A 10 -11.49 9.30 1.12
C GLU A 10 -11.12 10.66 1.70
N VAL A 11 -10.04 11.27 1.21
CA VAL A 11 -9.57 12.58 1.65
C VAL A 11 -9.42 13.50 0.44
N GLY A 12 -10.17 14.59 0.44
CA GLY A 12 -10.03 15.69 -0.52
C GLY A 12 -9.10 16.78 0.00
N LEU A 13 -8.10 17.17 -0.80
CA LEU A 13 -7.17 18.27 -0.55
C LEU A 13 -7.14 19.20 -1.77
N GLY A 14 -7.94 20.28 -1.72
CA GLY A 14 -8.10 21.20 -2.85
C GLY A 14 -8.62 20.47 -4.09
N ASP A 15 -7.93 20.61 -5.22
CA ASP A 15 -8.31 19.99 -6.50
C ASP A 15 -7.94 18.49 -6.61
N ARG A 16 -7.41 17.88 -5.55
CA ARG A 16 -6.98 16.47 -5.54
C ARG A 16 -7.68 15.68 -4.46
N ALA A 17 -7.92 14.40 -4.70
CA ALA A 17 -8.44 13.47 -3.71
C ALA A 17 -7.66 12.15 -3.76
N TYR A 18 -7.60 11.45 -2.63
CA TYR A 18 -7.00 10.11 -2.55
C TYR A 18 -7.63 9.27 -1.43
N ASP A 19 -7.50 7.96 -1.59
CA ASP A 19 -7.93 6.97 -0.59
C ASP A 19 -6.81 6.67 0.40
N ILE A 20 -7.14 6.58 1.68
CA ILE A 20 -6.33 5.94 2.71
C ILE A 20 -6.94 4.57 3.00
N LEU A 21 -6.17 3.51 2.74
CA LEU A 21 -6.54 2.13 3.07
C LEU A 21 -5.97 1.76 4.45
N ILE A 22 -6.83 1.33 5.37
CA ILE A 22 -6.47 0.97 6.75
C ILE A 22 -6.91 -0.46 7.01
N GLY A 23 -5.97 -1.32 7.39
CA GLY A 23 -6.23 -2.74 7.66
C GLY A 23 -4.95 -3.53 7.80
N SER A 24 -5.04 -4.76 8.31
CA SER A 24 -3.86 -5.60 8.45
C SER A 24 -3.55 -6.38 7.17
N GLY A 25 -2.27 -6.67 6.92
CA GLY A 25 -1.83 -7.42 5.74
C GLY A 25 -1.85 -6.63 4.42
N LEU A 26 -2.04 -5.31 4.45
CA LEU A 26 -2.09 -4.47 3.25
C LEU A 26 -0.79 -4.45 2.43
N LEU A 27 0.38 -4.54 3.09
CA LEU A 27 1.68 -4.54 2.40
C LEU A 27 1.82 -5.71 1.41
N LEU A 28 1.34 -6.90 1.77
CA LEU A 28 1.35 -8.07 0.89
C LEU A 28 0.44 -7.92 -0.34
N ARG A 29 -0.48 -6.96 -0.32
CA ARG A 29 -1.44 -6.69 -1.41
C ARG A 29 -1.10 -5.40 -2.16
N ALA A 30 0.03 -4.76 -1.84
CA ALA A 30 0.39 -3.45 -2.35
C ALA A 30 0.47 -3.42 -3.89
N GLY A 31 1.05 -4.44 -4.53
CA GLY A 31 1.16 -4.50 -5.99
C GLY A 31 -0.20 -4.50 -6.69
N SER A 32 -1.19 -5.19 -6.12
CA SER A 32 -2.58 -5.16 -6.62
C SER A 32 -3.21 -3.76 -6.48
N GLU A 33 -3.01 -3.11 -5.33
CA GLU A 33 -3.59 -1.78 -5.08
C GLU A 33 -2.94 -0.67 -5.92
N ILE A 34 -1.63 -0.78 -6.18
CA ILE A 34 -0.90 0.10 -7.10
C ILE A 34 -1.39 -0.15 -8.53
N SER A 35 -1.41 -1.39 -8.99
CA SER A 35 -1.80 -1.74 -10.36
C SER A 35 -3.24 -1.35 -10.69
N ARG A 36 -4.16 -1.42 -9.72
CA ARG A 36 -5.55 -0.96 -9.88
C ARG A 36 -5.63 0.53 -10.22
N ARG A 37 -4.71 1.34 -9.69
CA ARG A 37 -4.70 2.81 -9.86
C ARG A 37 -3.78 3.25 -11.01
N LEU A 38 -2.64 2.57 -11.19
CA LEU A 38 -1.59 2.88 -12.17
C LEU A 38 -1.12 1.58 -12.86
N PRO A 39 -1.89 1.06 -13.85
CA PRO A 39 -1.57 -0.19 -14.51
C PRO A 39 -0.22 -0.15 -15.24
N GLY A 40 0.60 -1.20 -15.08
CA GLY A 40 1.87 -1.36 -15.80
C GLY A 40 2.99 -0.40 -15.38
N THR A 41 2.82 0.34 -14.29
CA THR A 41 3.82 1.29 -13.82
C THR A 41 4.99 0.59 -13.13
N ARG A 42 6.18 1.19 -13.22
CA ARG A 42 7.34 0.79 -12.40
C ARG A 42 7.39 1.66 -11.15
N ALA A 43 7.61 1.05 -9.99
CA ALA A 43 7.72 1.75 -8.71
C ALA A 43 9.16 1.67 -8.18
N ALA A 44 9.60 2.73 -7.49
CA ALA A 44 10.82 2.73 -6.69
C ALA A 44 10.44 2.82 -5.21
N VAL A 45 11.07 2.00 -4.36
CA VAL A 45 10.85 2.02 -2.91
C VAL A 45 11.87 2.93 -2.25
N VAL A 46 11.40 3.93 -1.51
CA VAL A 46 12.23 4.85 -0.72
C VAL A 46 11.87 4.67 0.75
N THR A 47 12.84 4.28 1.57
CA THR A 47 12.63 4.01 3.01
C THR A 47 13.95 4.15 3.77
N ASP A 48 13.90 4.35 5.09
CA ASP A 48 15.07 4.33 5.96
C ASP A 48 15.44 2.91 6.43
N VAL A 49 16.58 2.79 7.10
CA VAL A 49 17.14 1.49 7.52
C VAL A 49 16.29 0.76 8.56
N ASN A 50 15.58 1.48 9.44
CA ASN A 50 14.79 0.88 10.50
C ASN A 50 13.49 0.29 9.94
N VAL A 51 12.81 1.06 9.08
CA VAL A 51 11.58 0.61 8.41
C VAL A 51 11.89 -0.50 7.40
N ALA A 52 13.02 -0.40 6.69
CA ALA A 52 13.46 -1.44 5.78
C ALA A 52 13.61 -2.79 6.47
N ALA A 53 14.29 -2.82 7.62
CA ALA A 53 14.52 -4.04 8.39
C ALA A 53 13.22 -4.74 8.82
N ALA A 54 12.15 -3.97 9.07
CA ALA A 54 10.87 -4.51 9.53
C ALA A 54 9.89 -4.85 8.39
N HIS A 55 9.90 -4.13 7.27
CA HIS A 55 8.78 -4.15 6.31
C HIS A 55 9.17 -4.34 4.84
N LEU A 56 10.43 -4.12 4.46
CA LEU A 56 10.82 -4.10 3.05
C LEU A 56 10.57 -5.43 2.35
N GLU A 57 10.92 -6.55 2.97
CA GLU A 57 10.75 -7.86 2.36
C GLU A 57 9.27 -8.24 2.18
N THR A 58 8.42 -7.88 3.15
CA THR A 58 6.97 -8.08 3.02
C THR A 58 6.37 -7.24 1.89
N LEU A 59 6.83 -5.98 1.73
CA LEU A 59 6.39 -5.14 0.63
C LEU A 59 6.84 -5.71 -0.72
N LYS A 60 8.12 -6.08 -0.86
CA LYS A 60 8.68 -6.64 -2.10
C LYS A 60 7.93 -7.90 -2.53
N ALA A 61 7.66 -8.81 -1.59
CA ALA A 61 6.86 -10.01 -1.88
C ALA A 61 5.44 -9.69 -2.38
N GLY A 62 4.87 -8.53 -2.01
CA GLY A 62 3.57 -8.07 -2.50
C GLY A 62 3.62 -7.30 -3.82
N LEU A 63 4.82 -7.03 -4.37
CA LEU A 63 5.04 -6.34 -5.65
C LEU A 63 5.45 -7.29 -6.79
N GLU A 64 5.87 -8.51 -6.46
CA GLU A 64 6.09 -9.61 -7.42
C GLU A 64 4.76 -10.14 -7.98
#